data_AF-A0A7J9BTR4-F1
#
_entry.id   AF-A0A7J9BTR4-F1
#
_cell.length_a   1.000
_cell.length_b   1.000
_cell.length_c   1.000
_cell.angle_alpha   90.00
_cell.angle_beta   90.00
_cell.angle_gamma   90.00
#
_symmetry.space_group_name_H-M   'P 1'
#
loop_
_entity.id
_entity.type
_entity.pdbx_description
1 polymer ?
#
loop_
_entity_poly.entity_id
_entity_poly.type
_entity_poly.pdbx_seq_one_letter_code
_entity_poly.pdbx_strand_id
1 'polypeptide(L)'
;QIKEDVLNGVSLEDDKREKFNKSEHVQYSSARCMELEMLSHKFSENSFDGTKKFEKLITDKKEIDGLPATTLGVAAQTIVSKEVYRAYITRASSGDLDNTPIINQILKLRLEKVKLLNYNNYA
;
A
#
# COMPACT_ATOMS: atom_id res chain seq x y z
N GLN A 1 5.77 14.66 13.65
CA GLN A 1 7.11 14.51 14.26
C GLN A 1 7.08 14.60 15.78
N ILE A 2 7.06 15.77 16.42
CA ILE A 2 7.31 15.89 17.88
C ILE A 2 6.39 15.03 18.77
N LYS A 3 5.06 14.98 18.51
CA LYS A 3 4.14 14.13 19.31
C LYS A 3 4.33 12.63 19.10
N GLU A 4 4.82 12.24 17.93
CA GLU A 4 5.01 10.85 17.53
C GLU A 4 6.32 10.30 18.10
N ASP A 5 7.37 11.13 18.10
CA ASP A 5 8.66 10.83 18.73
C ASP A 5 8.51 10.67 20.26
N VAL A 6 7.59 11.43 20.87
CA VAL A 6 7.21 11.30 22.29
C VAL A 6 6.45 9.99 22.55
N LEU A 7 5.54 9.57 21.66
CA LEU A 7 4.87 8.26 21.79
C LEU A 7 5.83 7.08 21.63
N ASN A 8 6.90 7.27 20.85
CA ASN A 8 7.89 6.24 20.57
C ASN A 8 9.04 6.23 21.58
N GLY A 9 9.02 7.11 22.59
CA GLY A 9 10.00 7.12 23.69
C GLY A 9 11.44 7.42 23.25
N VAL A 10 11.63 8.04 22.09
CA VAL A 10 12.95 8.26 21.46
C VAL A 10 13.87 9.15 22.31
N SER A 11 13.29 9.94 23.22
CA SER A 11 14.01 10.87 24.09
C SER A 11 14.22 10.39 25.54
N LEU A 12 13.97 9.11 25.86
CA LEU A 12 14.08 8.58 27.22
C LEU A 12 15.40 7.83 27.47
N GLU A 13 16.00 8.08 28.64
CA GLU A 13 17.11 7.29 29.21
C GLU A 13 16.74 5.80 29.37
N ASP A 14 17.72 4.90 29.31
CA ASP A 14 17.54 3.45 29.16
C ASP A 14 16.56 2.81 30.17
N ASP A 15 16.71 3.08 31.47
CA ASP A 15 15.85 2.50 32.53
C ASP A 15 14.39 3.01 32.46
N LYS A 16 14.20 4.24 31.99
CA LYS A 16 12.88 4.86 31.83
C LYS A 16 12.22 4.40 30.54
N ARG A 17 13.02 4.23 29.49
CA ARG A 17 12.60 3.68 28.19
C ARG A 17 12.10 2.26 28.32
N GLU A 18 12.75 1.41 29.13
CA GLU A 18 12.29 0.03 29.32
C GLU A 18 10.91 -0.04 30.01
N LYS A 19 10.69 0.79 31.04
CA LYS A 19 9.39 0.90 31.73
C LYS A 19 8.32 1.52 30.82
N PHE A 20 8.68 2.54 30.03
CA PHE A 20 7.82 3.17 29.06
C PHE A 20 7.36 2.18 27.98
N ASN A 21 8.30 1.41 27.42
CA ASN A 21 8.02 0.39 26.43
C ASN A 21 7.11 -0.71 27.00
N LYS A 22 7.23 -1.08 28.27
CA LYS A 22 6.34 -2.07 28.93
C LYS A 22 4.94 -1.55 29.24
N SER A 23 4.66 -0.26 29.07
CA SER A 23 3.31 0.26 29.28
C SER A 23 2.35 -0.24 28.21
N GLU A 24 1.14 -0.63 28.63
CA GLU A 24 0.11 -1.18 27.75
C GLU A 24 -0.21 -0.25 26.57
N HIS A 25 -0.24 1.05 26.82
CA HIS A 25 -0.49 2.07 25.79
C HIS A 25 0.60 2.09 24.69
N VAL A 26 1.88 1.97 25.08
CA VAL A 26 3.01 1.99 24.13
C VAL A 26 3.09 0.69 23.35
N GLN A 27 2.81 -0.45 23.99
CA GLN A 27 2.70 -1.75 23.31
C GLN A 27 1.57 -1.74 22.28
N TYR A 28 0.42 -1.19 22.66
CA TYR A 28 -0.73 -1.07 21.77
C TYR A 28 -0.46 -0.15 20.57
N SER A 29 0.18 1.01 20.77
CA SER A 29 0.56 1.89 19.67
C SER A 29 1.61 1.25 18.76
N SER A 30 2.59 0.55 19.33
CA SER A 30 3.64 -0.15 18.58
C SER A 30 3.07 -1.28 17.72
N ALA A 31 2.21 -2.12 18.29
CA ALA A 31 1.54 -3.21 17.56
C ALA A 31 0.73 -2.69 16.36
N ARG A 32 0.03 -1.56 16.51
CA ARG A 32 -0.73 -0.95 15.41
C ARG A 32 0.14 -0.30 14.34
N CYS A 33 1.28 0.27 14.73
CA CYS A 33 2.26 0.76 13.76
C CYS A 33 2.82 -0.41 12.94
N MET A 34 3.17 -1.53 13.58
CA MET A 34 3.60 -2.74 12.86
C MET A 34 2.51 -3.29 11.94
N GLU A 35 1.25 -3.32 12.39
CA GLU A 35 0.13 -3.74 11.54
C GLU A 35 -0.03 -2.84 10.31
N LEU A 36 0.06 -1.52 10.48
CA LEU A 36 0.03 -0.55 9.38
C LEU A 36 1.16 -0.79 8.37
N GLU A 37 2.37 -1.05 8.84
CA GLU A 37 3.53 -1.36 7.98
C GLU A 37 3.31 -2.65 7.20
N MET A 38 2.87 -3.72 7.87
CA MET A 38 2.55 -5.00 7.23
C MET A 38 1.46 -4.85 6.16
N LEU A 39 0.39 -4.12 6.46
CA LEU A 39 -0.69 -3.87 5.50
C LEU A 39 -0.22 -3.02 4.31
N SER A 40 0.67 -2.07 4.55
CA SER A 40 1.26 -1.23 3.48
C SER A 40 2.17 -2.06 2.56
N HIS A 41 2.94 -2.99 3.13
CA HIS A 41 3.72 -3.95 2.38
C HIS A 41 2.81 -4.84 1.52
N LYS A 42 1.78 -5.44 2.14
CA LYS A 42 0.84 -6.33 1.45
C LYS A 42 0.08 -5.63 0.32
N PHE A 43 -0.33 -4.38 0.53
CA PHE A 43 -0.94 -3.55 -0.52
C PHE A 43 -0.03 -3.41 -1.74
N SER A 44 1.26 -3.17 -1.49
CA SER A 44 2.27 -2.96 -2.53
C SER A 44 2.56 -4.26 -3.29
N GLU A 45 2.70 -5.38 -2.59
CA GLU A 45 2.84 -6.71 -3.18
C GLU A 45 1.66 -7.06 -4.08
N ASN A 46 0.43 -6.92 -3.57
CA ASN A 46 -0.78 -7.23 -4.34
C ASN A 46 -0.89 -6.37 -5.62
N SER A 47 -0.49 -5.09 -5.55
CA SER A 47 -0.47 -4.19 -6.71
C SER A 47 0.56 -4.63 -7.75
N PHE A 48 1.73 -5.07 -7.29
CA PHE A 48 2.81 -5.57 -8.14
C PHE A 48 2.42 -6.90 -8.80
N ASP A 49 1.91 -7.84 -8.03
CA ASP A 49 1.46 -9.14 -8.54
C ASP A 49 0.25 -9.00 -9.48
N GLY A 50 -0.66 -8.08 -9.18
CA GLY A 50 -1.77 -7.74 -10.07
C GLY A 50 -1.31 -7.17 -11.41
N THR A 51 -0.14 -6.52 -11.44
CA THR A 51 0.50 -6.06 -12.68
C THR A 51 1.13 -7.20 -13.46
N LYS A 52 1.82 -8.11 -12.78
CA LYS A 52 2.44 -9.29 -13.39
C LYS A 52 1.44 -10.29 -13.96
N LYS A 53 0.29 -10.48 -13.28
CA LYS A 53 -0.72 -11.47 -13.68
C LYS A 53 -1.35 -11.18 -15.04
N PHE A 54 -1.31 -9.93 -15.50
CA PHE A 54 -1.87 -9.56 -16.79
C PHE A 54 -0.84 -9.72 -17.91
N GLU A 55 -1.03 -10.73 -18.74
CA GLU A 55 -0.28 -10.92 -19.98
C GLU A 55 -1.26 -11.03 -21.15
N LYS A 56 -1.08 -10.19 -22.19
CA LYS A 56 -1.81 -10.31 -23.45
C LYS A 56 -0.83 -10.70 -24.55
N LEU A 57 -0.90 -11.94 -25.02
CA LEU A 57 -0.20 -12.38 -26.21
C LEU A 57 -0.87 -11.77 -27.44
N ILE A 58 -0.08 -11.06 -28.26
CA ILE A 58 -0.56 -10.46 -29.50
C ILE A 58 0.11 -11.19 -30.66
N THR A 59 -0.72 -11.82 -31.49
CA THR A 59 -0.27 -12.58 -32.67
C THR A 59 -0.67 -11.90 -33.98
N ASP A 60 -1.72 -11.06 -33.97
CA ASP A 60 -2.14 -10.27 -35.12
C ASP A 60 -1.42 -8.92 -35.15
N LYS A 61 -0.70 -8.65 -36.25
CA LYS A 61 0.00 -7.38 -36.49
C LYS A 61 -0.96 -6.18 -36.51
N LYS A 62 -2.24 -6.38 -36.86
CA LYS A 62 -3.23 -5.30 -36.86
C LYS A 62 -3.53 -4.74 -35.47
N GLU A 63 -3.32 -5.52 -34.39
CA GLU A 63 -3.52 -5.03 -33.01
C GLU A 63 -2.45 -4.02 -32.56
N ILE A 64 -1.35 -3.90 -33.32
CA ILE A 64 -0.24 -2.97 -33.06
C ILE A 64 -0.11 -1.90 -34.16
N ASP A 65 -1.00 -1.90 -35.16
CA ASP A 65 -0.99 -0.89 -36.22
C ASP A 65 -1.25 0.52 -35.63
N GLY A 66 -0.41 1.47 -36.00
CA GLY A 66 -0.45 2.85 -35.48
C GLY A 66 0.42 3.08 -34.23
N LEU A 67 1.03 2.03 -33.66
CA LEU A 67 2.05 2.22 -32.63
C LEU A 67 3.37 2.70 -33.26
N PRO A 68 4.04 3.69 -32.65
CA PRO A 68 5.41 4.04 -33.05
C PRO A 68 6.35 2.83 -32.96
N ALA A 69 7.34 2.75 -33.86
CA ALA A 69 8.32 1.66 -33.84
C ALA A 69 9.10 1.58 -32.51
N THR A 70 9.32 2.73 -31.86
CA THR A 70 9.89 2.83 -30.51
C THR A 70 9.02 2.15 -29.46
N THR A 71 7.70 2.12 -29.67
CA THR A 71 6.75 1.47 -28.79
C THR A 71 6.75 -0.03 -28.96
N LEU A 72 7.16 -0.61 -30.10
CA LEU A 72 7.24 -2.07 -30.26
C LEU A 72 8.20 -2.74 -29.25
N GLY A 73 9.31 -2.07 -28.91
CA GLY A 73 10.23 -2.53 -27.86
C GLY A 73 9.67 -2.40 -26.43
N VAL A 74 8.67 -1.53 -26.23
CA VAL A 74 8.01 -1.27 -24.93
C VAL A 74 6.56 -1.78 -24.95
N ALA A 75 6.11 -2.45 -26.03
CA ALA A 75 4.69 -2.68 -26.32
C ALA A 75 4.01 -3.56 -25.29
N ALA A 76 4.77 -4.35 -24.54
CA ALA A 76 4.29 -5.04 -23.35
C ALA A 76 3.59 -4.09 -22.33
N GLN A 77 3.88 -2.79 -22.35
CA GLN A 77 3.38 -1.80 -21.37
C GLN A 77 2.43 -0.75 -21.95
N THR A 78 2.40 -0.50 -23.27
CA THR A 78 1.81 0.72 -23.85
C THR A 78 0.63 0.49 -24.79
N ILE A 79 0.08 -0.72 -24.87
CA ILE A 79 -1.06 -1.00 -25.76
C ILE A 79 -2.35 -0.49 -25.13
N VAL A 80 -2.91 0.59 -25.70
CA VAL A 80 -4.17 1.17 -25.24
C VAL A 80 -5.33 0.52 -25.98
N SER A 81 -5.77 -0.64 -25.48
CA SER A 81 -7.05 -1.25 -25.87
C SER A 81 -8.04 -1.18 -24.72
N LYS A 82 -9.34 -1.25 -25.00
CA LYS A 82 -10.41 -1.27 -23.98
C LYS A 82 -10.20 -2.40 -22.95
N GLU A 83 -9.68 -3.54 -23.40
CA GLU A 83 -9.39 -4.71 -22.56
C GLU A 83 -8.21 -4.44 -21.63
N VAL A 84 -7.09 -3.91 -22.17
CA VAL A 84 -5.90 -3.56 -21.37
C VAL A 84 -6.24 -2.45 -20.37
N TYR A 85 -7.00 -1.44 -20.79
CA TYR A 85 -7.46 -0.38 -19.88
C TYR A 85 -8.31 -0.94 -18.74
N ARG A 86 -9.28 -1.81 -19.03
CA ARG A 86 -10.09 -2.47 -18.01
C ARG A 86 -9.23 -3.28 -17.05
N ALA A 87 -8.32 -4.10 -17.58
CA ALA A 87 -7.40 -4.87 -16.75
C ALA A 87 -6.59 -3.97 -15.83
N TYR A 88 -6.04 -2.86 -16.35
CA TYR A 88 -5.22 -1.91 -15.59
C TYR A 88 -5.97 -1.27 -14.40
N ILE A 89 -7.21 -0.81 -14.61
CA ILE A 89 -8.00 -0.11 -13.58
C ILE A 89 -8.62 -1.05 -12.54
N THR A 90 -8.76 -2.34 -12.85
CA THR A 90 -9.28 -3.36 -11.90
C THR A 90 -8.16 -4.23 -11.31
N ARG A 91 -6.89 -3.82 -11.42
CA ARG A 91 -5.80 -4.55 -10.77
C ARG A 91 -5.94 -4.48 -9.26
N ALA A 92 -5.62 -5.59 -8.59
CA ALA A 92 -5.66 -5.71 -7.15
C ALA A 92 -7.01 -5.29 -6.52
N SER A 93 -8.12 -5.52 -7.22
CA SER A 93 -9.48 -5.14 -6.77
C SER A 93 -10.44 -6.33 -6.64
N SER A 94 -9.94 -7.57 -6.68
CA SER A 94 -10.74 -8.78 -6.55
C SER A 94 -9.87 -10.01 -6.24
N GLY A 95 -10.47 -11.06 -5.69
CA GLY A 95 -9.80 -12.33 -5.36
C GLY A 95 -8.68 -12.16 -4.34
N ASP A 96 -7.65 -13.00 -4.43
CA ASP A 96 -6.52 -13.03 -3.47
C ASP A 96 -5.67 -11.75 -3.46
N LEU A 97 -5.79 -10.92 -4.51
CA LEU A 97 -5.07 -9.67 -4.65
C LEU A 97 -5.94 -8.45 -4.30
N ASP A 98 -7.16 -8.63 -3.80
CA ASP A 98 -8.06 -7.52 -3.48
C ASP A 98 -7.50 -6.64 -2.35
N ASN A 99 -7.19 -5.39 -2.69
CA ASN A 99 -6.70 -4.38 -1.76
C ASN A 99 -7.84 -3.61 -1.07
N THR A 100 -9.10 -3.78 -1.45
CA THR A 100 -10.25 -3.12 -0.81
C THR A 100 -10.29 -3.35 0.72
N PRO A 101 -10.22 -4.59 1.24
CA PRO A 101 -10.19 -4.82 2.69
C PRO A 101 -8.94 -4.26 3.36
N ILE A 102 -7.79 -4.29 2.68
CA ILE A 102 -6.51 -3.76 3.19
C ILE A 102 -6.61 -2.24 3.38
N ILE A 103 -7.12 -1.51 2.38
CA ILE A 103 -7.34 -0.07 2.46
C ILE A 103 -8.27 0.26 3.63
N ASN A 104 -9.38 -0.47 3.78
CA ASN A 104 -10.33 -0.24 4.87
C ASN A 104 -9.68 -0.40 6.25
N GLN A 105 -8.82 -1.41 6.42
CA GLN A 105 -8.10 -1.62 7.67
C GLN A 105 -7.04 -0.54 7.91
N ILE A 106 -6.29 -0.12 6.89
CA ILE A 106 -5.34 1.00 6.98
C ILE A 106 -6.06 2.29 7.40
N LEU A 107 -7.22 2.60 6.81
CA LEU A 107 -8.01 3.79 7.17
C LEU A 107 -8.50 3.73 8.62
N LYS A 108 -8.97 2.56 9.07
CA LYS A 108 -9.36 2.34 10.46
C LYS A 108 -8.19 2.59 11.43
N LEU A 109 -7.05 1.98 11.17
CA LEU A 109 -5.85 2.12 12.02
C LEU A 109 -5.31 3.56 12.03
N ARG A 110 -5.34 4.26 10.89
CA ARG A 110 -4.99 5.69 10.81
C ARG A 110 -5.96 6.54 11.63
N LEU A 111 -7.27 6.24 11.60
CA LEU A 111 -8.27 6.94 12.40
C LEU A 111 -8.07 6.69 13.91
N GLU A 112 -7.74 5.47 14.31
CA GLU A 112 -7.43 5.15 15.70
C GLU A 112 -6.16 5.88 16.17
N LYS A 113 -5.14 5.95 15.32
CA LYS A 113 -3.90 6.69 15.61
C LYS A 113 -4.13 8.17 15.83
N VAL A 114 -4.93 8.83 15.00
CA VAL A 114 -5.20 10.28 15.15
C VAL A 114 -5.98 10.58 16.43
N LYS A 115 -6.92 9.70 16.81
CA LYS A 115 -7.62 9.80 18.10
C LYS A 115 -6.67 9.68 19.28
N LEU A 116 -5.74 8.72 19.24
CA LEU A 116 -4.71 8.56 20.28
C LEU A 116 -3.78 9.78 20.40
N LEU A 117 -3.45 10.40 19.27
CA LEU A 117 -2.58 11.58 19.19
C LEU A 117 -3.32 12.91 19.44
N ASN A 118 -4.63 12.84 19.68
CA ASN A 118 -5.53 13.97 19.86
C ASN A 118 -5.52 14.94 18.65
N TYR A 119 -5.49 14.38 17.44
CA TYR A 119 -5.70 15.07 16.17
C TYR A 119 -7.11 14.80 15.63
N ASN A 120 -7.66 15.73 14.86
CA ASN A 120 -9.03 15.63 14.33
C ASN A 120 -9.16 14.61 13.19
N ASN A 121 -8.11 14.43 12.39
CA ASN A 121 -8.03 13.51 11.26
C ASN A 121 -6.56 13.24 10.89
N TYR A 122 -6.32 12.44 9.85
CA TYR A 122 -4.98 12.06 9.39
C TYR A 122 -4.41 13.02 8.32
N ALA A 123 -5.18 14.02 7.89
CA ALA A 123 -4.82 14.95 6.81
C ALA A 123 -3.95 16.12 7.31
#